data_AF-A0A3P7DVX3-F1
#
_entry.id   AF-A0A3P7DVX3-F1
#
_cell.length_a   1.000
_cell.length_b   1.000
_cell.length_c   1.000
_cell.angle_alpha   90.00
_cell.angle_beta   90.00
_cell.angle_gamma   90.00
#
_symmetry.space_group_name_H-M   'P 1'
#
loop_
_entity.id
_entity.type
_entity.pdbx_description
1 polymer ?
#
loop_
_entity_poly.entity_id
_entity_poly.type
_entity_poly.pdbx_seq_one_letter_code
_entity_poly.pdbx_strand_id
1 'polypeptide(L)'
;MLRKSQQTGEGGWTQSLLMAVASAAIGGSFQFGYHIGCVNVPAKVIKLWMIESHKKLFDEALTLDEIGRVQWAITVGIFAVGGMIGGLGSGKMADWLGRKGAMVFNNVVAVLAAVLMTLAYYVNVYPLLIVGRLVIGINSGKHFHSS
;
A
#
# COMPACT_ATOMS: atom_id res chain seq x y z
N MET A 1 47.81 35.28 -1.91
CA MET A 1 47.32 35.28 -0.53
C MET A 1 45.95 34.60 -0.47
N LEU A 2 45.90 33.43 0.20
CA LEU A 2 44.76 32.62 0.67
C LEU A 2 43.65 32.21 -0.32
N ARG A 3 43.96 31.20 -1.16
CA ARG A 3 42.97 30.38 -1.86
C ARG A 3 42.39 29.37 -0.85
N LYS A 4 41.09 29.45 -0.57
CA LYS A 4 40.34 28.52 0.29
C LYS A 4 40.68 27.06 -0.09
N SER A 5 41.16 26.31 0.89
CA SER A 5 41.35 24.88 0.87
C SER A 5 40.03 24.19 0.49
N GLN A 6 40.00 23.59 -0.69
CA GLN A 6 39.02 22.57 -1.07
C GLN A 6 39.28 21.36 -0.16
N GLN A 7 38.52 21.25 0.93
CA GLN A 7 38.46 20.02 1.72
C GLN A 7 37.78 18.95 0.87
N THR A 8 38.61 18.07 0.32
CA THR A 8 38.30 16.74 -0.20
C THR A 8 37.73 15.91 0.95
N GLY A 9 36.39 15.88 1.07
CA GLY A 9 35.67 14.99 1.98
C GLY A 9 35.40 13.65 1.31
N GLU A 10 35.94 12.59 1.91
CA GLU A 10 36.01 11.22 1.41
C GLU A 10 34.64 10.61 1.07
N GLY A 11 34.54 9.95 -0.09
CA GLY A 11 33.34 9.24 -0.57
C GLY A 11 33.02 7.95 0.19
N GLY A 12 32.81 8.03 1.50
CA GLY A 12 32.33 6.92 2.32
C GLY A 12 30.80 6.78 2.23
N TRP A 13 30.31 5.54 2.20
CA TRP A 13 28.88 5.24 2.39
C TRP A 13 28.39 5.91 3.68
N THR A 14 27.66 7.03 3.56
CA THR A 14 27.15 7.75 4.73
C THR A 14 26.20 6.81 5.47
N GLN A 15 26.48 6.46 6.73
CA GLN A 15 25.62 5.57 7.53
C GLN A 15 24.14 6.02 7.51
N SER A 16 23.90 7.33 7.44
CA SER A 16 22.56 7.92 7.28
C SER A 16 21.84 7.48 6.00
N LEU A 17 22.57 7.24 4.90
CA LEU A 17 22.02 6.80 3.62
C LEU A 17 21.63 5.32 3.69
N LEU A 18 22.47 4.48 4.30
CA LEU A 18 22.13 3.07 4.56
C LEU A 18 20.90 2.96 5.48
N MET A 19 20.84 3.76 6.54
CA MET A 19 19.68 3.81 7.44
C MET A 19 18.42 4.33 6.74
N ALA A 20 18.55 5.32 5.85
CA ALA A 20 17.44 5.81 5.04
C ALA A 20 16.92 4.76 4.05
N VAL A 21 17.81 4.03 3.37
CA VAL A 21 17.44 2.94 2.46
C VAL A 21 16.83 1.78 3.23
N ALA A 22 17.41 1.38 4.37
CA ALA A 22 16.88 0.31 5.21
C ALA A 22 15.49 0.66 5.75
N SER A 23 15.30 1.88 6.27
CA SER A 23 13.99 2.34 6.74
C SER A 23 12.96 2.45 5.61
N ALA A 24 13.36 2.91 4.42
CA ALA A 24 12.48 2.94 3.25
C ALA A 24 12.11 1.53 2.76
N ALA A 25 13.07 0.60 2.75
CA ALA A 25 12.86 -0.78 2.33
C ALA A 25 11.94 -1.55 3.30
N ILE A 26 12.15 -1.39 4.62
CA ILE A 26 11.35 -2.02 5.66
C ILE A 26 9.95 -1.36 5.74
N GLY A 27 9.88 -0.03 5.74
CA GLY A 27 8.60 0.69 5.88
C GLY A 27 7.73 0.65 4.62
N GLY A 28 8.34 0.59 3.44
CA GLY A 28 7.62 0.58 2.16
C GLY A 28 7.50 -0.81 1.56
N SER A 29 8.63 -1.34 1.07
CA SER A 29 8.65 -2.56 0.24
C SER A 29 8.29 -3.82 1.02
N PHE A 30 8.79 -3.98 2.24
CA PHE A 30 8.47 -5.13 3.08
C PHE A 30 7.01 -5.13 3.51
N GLN A 31 6.48 -3.99 3.97
CA GLN A 31 5.07 -3.83 4.33
C GLN A 31 4.15 -4.17 3.15
N PHE A 32 4.46 -3.67 1.95
CA PHE A 32 3.73 -3.97 0.72
C PHE A 32 3.77 -5.45 0.37
N GLY A 33 4.96 -6.07 0.40
CA GLY A 33 5.13 -7.51 0.17
C GLY A 33 4.37 -8.36 1.20
N TYR A 34 4.38 -7.96 2.47
CA TYR A 34 3.62 -8.60 3.54
C TYR A 34 2.11 -8.52 3.30
N HIS A 35 1.58 -7.35 2.92
CA HIS A 35 0.16 -7.19 2.61
C HIS A 35 -0.32 -8.01 1.40
N ILE A 36 0.57 -8.37 0.46
CA ILE A 36 0.26 -9.26 -0.68
C ILE A 36 0.46 -10.74 -0.31
N GLY A 37 1.54 -11.07 0.39
CA GLY A 37 1.88 -12.46 0.75
C GLY A 37 0.95 -13.04 1.80
N CYS A 38 0.66 -12.27 2.85
CA CYS A 38 -0.12 -12.73 4.00
C CYS A 38 -1.61 -12.85 3.70
N VAL A 39 -2.11 -12.34 2.58
CA VAL A 39 -3.54 -12.45 2.22
C VAL A 39 -3.84 -13.72 1.45
N ASN A 40 -2.84 -14.30 0.77
CA ASN A 40 -3.02 -15.52 -0.02
C ASN A 40 -3.15 -16.78 0.86
N VAL A 41 -2.43 -16.85 1.99
CA VAL A 41 -2.49 -17.99 2.92
C VAL A 41 -3.88 -18.12 3.59
N PRO A 42 -4.44 -17.06 4.22
CA PRO A 42 -5.78 -17.10 4.80
C PRO A 42 -6.88 -16.81 3.76
N ALA A 43 -6.63 -16.96 2.45
CA ALA A 43 -7.61 -16.64 1.42
C ALA A 43 -8.93 -17.40 1.62
N LYS A 44 -8.89 -18.65 2.09
CA LYS A 44 -10.10 -19.42 2.44
C LYS A 44 -10.88 -18.80 3.59
N VAL A 45 -10.19 -18.38 4.65
CA VAL A 45 -10.80 -17.73 5.83
C VAL A 45 -11.42 -16.39 5.45
N ILE A 46 -10.72 -15.59 4.64
CA ILE A 46 -11.22 -14.32 4.13
C ILE A 46 -12.47 -14.55 3.27
N LYS A 47 -12.46 -15.55 2.37
CA LYS A 47 -13.63 -15.88 1.55
C LYS A 47 -14.85 -16.29 2.39
N LEU A 48 -14.64 -17.11 3.43
CA LEU A 48 -15.71 -17.47 4.37
C LEU A 48 -16.27 -16.25 5.11
N TRP A 49 -15.38 -15.39 5.60
CA TRP A 49 -15.77 -14.13 6.24
C TRP A 49 -16.51 -13.18 5.28
N MET A 50 -16.13 -13.13 4.00
CA MET A 50 -16.81 -12.34 2.97
C MET A 50 -18.23 -12.86 2.71
N ILE A 51 -18.46 -14.18 2.74
CA ILE A 51 -19.81 -14.76 2.62
C ILE A 51 -20.68 -14.34 3.78
N GLU A 52 -20.17 -14.47 5.01
CA GLU A 52 -20.91 -14.05 6.21
C GLU A 52 -21.22 -12.55 6.19
N SER A 53 -20.24 -11.73 5.79
CA SER A 53 -20.42 -10.29 5.64
C SER A 53 -21.42 -9.94 4.54
N HIS A 54 -21.39 -10.63 3.40
CA HIS A 54 -22.31 -10.39 2.29
C HIS A 54 -23.74 -10.77 2.66
N LYS A 55 -23.92 -11.93 3.32
CA LYS A 55 -25.20 -12.36 3.87
C LYS A 55 -25.75 -11.34 4.87
N LYS A 56 -24.89 -10.77 5.73
CA LYS A 56 -25.30 -9.73 6.68
C LYS A 56 -25.71 -8.41 6.01
N LEU A 57 -25.11 -8.06 4.87
CA LEU A 57 -25.34 -6.78 4.18
C LEU A 57 -26.52 -6.81 3.20
N PHE A 58 -26.63 -7.89 2.44
CA PHE A 58 -27.57 -8.01 1.32
C PHE A 58 -28.67 -9.04 1.55
N ASP A 59 -28.64 -9.76 2.68
CA ASP A 59 -29.52 -10.90 2.99
C ASP A 59 -29.49 -12.01 1.91
N GLU A 60 -28.44 -12.02 1.09
CA GLU A 60 -28.24 -12.94 -0.02
C GLU A 60 -27.13 -13.93 0.30
N ALA A 61 -27.45 -15.23 0.19
CA ALA A 61 -26.50 -16.31 0.44
C ALA A 61 -25.74 -16.66 -0.84
N LEU A 62 -24.64 -15.97 -1.10
CA LEU A 62 -23.72 -16.34 -2.18
C LEU A 62 -22.92 -17.59 -1.84
N THR A 63 -22.68 -18.43 -2.84
CA THR A 63 -21.83 -19.62 -2.69
C THR A 63 -20.36 -19.26 -2.55
N LEU A 64 -19.58 -20.15 -1.92
CA LEU A 64 -18.12 -20.02 -1.81
C LEU A 64 -17.43 -19.80 -3.17
N ASP A 65 -17.97 -20.40 -4.22
CA ASP A 65 -17.46 -20.28 -5.57
C ASP A 65 -17.78 -18.95 -6.23
N GLU A 66 -18.91 -18.32 -5.92
CA GLU A 66 -19.27 -17.00 -6.44
C GLU A 66 -18.43 -15.88 -5.81
N ILE A 67 -18.35 -15.87 -4.48
CA ILE A 67 -17.51 -14.90 -3.75
C ILE A 67 -16.03 -15.17 -4.02
N GLY A 68 -15.63 -16.43 -4.10
CA GLY A 68 -14.27 -16.84 -4.40
C GLY A 68 -13.81 -16.49 -5.81
N ARG A 69 -14.73 -16.40 -6.79
CA ARG A 69 -14.42 -16.00 -8.18
C ARG A 69 -14.52 -14.50 -8.38
N VAL A 70 -15.63 -13.87 -7.98
CA VAL A 70 -15.90 -12.46 -8.30
C VAL A 70 -15.29 -11.54 -7.25
N GLN A 71 -15.72 -11.66 -5.99
CA GLN A 71 -15.35 -10.71 -4.94
C GLN A 71 -13.87 -10.80 -4.57
N TRP A 72 -13.31 -12.01 -4.51
CA TRP A 72 -11.88 -12.22 -4.29
C TRP A 72 -11.06 -11.69 -5.47
N ALA A 73 -11.48 -11.92 -6.73
CA ALA A 73 -10.77 -11.39 -7.89
C ALA A 73 -10.82 -9.87 -7.95
N ILE A 74 -11.96 -9.25 -7.61
CA ILE A 74 -12.07 -7.79 -7.48
C ILE A 74 -11.13 -7.29 -6.38
N THR A 75 -11.12 -7.93 -5.22
CA THR A 75 -10.26 -7.59 -4.08
C THR A 75 -8.77 -7.63 -4.47
N VAL A 76 -8.33 -8.66 -5.19
CA VAL A 76 -6.93 -8.77 -5.63
C VAL A 76 -6.63 -7.82 -6.80
N GLY A 77 -7.54 -7.67 -7.75
CA GLY A 77 -7.37 -6.86 -8.96
C GLY A 77 -7.43 -5.35 -8.73
N ILE A 78 -8.28 -4.88 -7.81
CA ILE A 78 -8.46 -3.45 -7.52
C ILE A 78 -7.16 -2.80 -7.01
N PHE A 79 -6.29 -3.59 -6.40
CA PHE A 79 -4.97 -3.14 -5.97
C PHE A 79 -4.06 -2.78 -7.16
N ALA A 80 -4.07 -3.61 -8.21
CA ALA A 80 -3.33 -3.31 -9.44
C ALA A 80 -3.92 -2.09 -10.16
N VAL A 81 -5.25 -1.96 -10.18
CA VAL A 81 -5.95 -0.77 -10.72
C VAL A 81 -5.57 0.48 -9.92
N GLY A 82 -5.58 0.39 -8.59
CA GLY A 82 -5.12 1.47 -7.71
C GLY A 82 -3.68 1.86 -8.00
N GLY A 83 -2.78 0.87 -8.18
CA GLY A 83 -1.40 1.10 -8.58
C GLY A 83 -1.26 1.84 -9.90
N MET A 84 -2.05 1.46 -10.91
CA MET A 84 -2.10 2.13 -12.21
C MET A 84 -2.58 3.59 -12.08
N ILE A 85 -3.67 3.83 -11.36
CA ILE A 85 -4.21 5.18 -11.09
C ILE A 85 -3.19 6.02 -10.32
N GLY A 86 -2.58 5.45 -9.28
CA GLY A 86 -1.54 6.10 -8.48
C GLY A 86 -0.30 6.44 -9.30
N GLY A 87 0.06 5.60 -10.28
CA GLY A 87 1.19 5.81 -11.20
C GLY A 87 0.91 6.90 -12.22
N LEU A 88 -0.29 6.93 -12.80
CA LEU A 88 -0.69 8.02 -13.70
C LEU A 88 -0.81 9.37 -12.97
N GLY A 89 -1.23 9.34 -11.69
CA GLY A 89 -1.32 10.51 -10.83
C GLY A 89 -0.02 10.91 -10.14
N SER A 90 1.04 10.10 -10.25
CA SER A 90 2.29 10.32 -9.49
C SER A 90 2.99 11.60 -9.90
N GLY A 91 2.96 11.96 -11.19
CA GLY A 91 3.62 13.17 -11.70
C GLY A 91 3.07 14.44 -11.06
N LYS A 92 1.74 14.65 -11.10
CA LYS A 92 1.09 15.82 -10.51
C LYS A 92 1.24 15.89 -8.99
N MET A 93 1.30 14.74 -8.31
CA MET A 93 1.43 14.68 -6.87
C MET A 93 2.90 14.82 -6.41
N ALA A 94 3.86 14.37 -7.22
CA ALA A 94 5.30 14.50 -6.96
C ALA A 94 5.73 15.97 -6.91
N ASP A 95 5.18 16.80 -7.80
CA ASP A 95 5.41 18.24 -7.82
C ASP A 95 4.87 18.94 -6.56
N TRP A 96 3.83 18.38 -5.92
CA TRP A 96 3.16 19.00 -4.78
C TRP A 96 3.71 18.57 -3.41
N LEU A 97 4.12 17.31 -3.23
CA LEU A 97 4.44 16.76 -1.90
C LEU A 97 5.93 16.81 -1.51
N GLY A 98 6.84 16.98 -2.47
CA GLY A 98 8.28 16.97 -2.22
C GLY A 98 8.84 15.65 -1.65
N ARG A 99 10.16 15.47 -1.72
CA ARG A 99 10.84 14.18 -1.43
C ARG A 99 10.63 13.64 -0.02
N LYS A 100 10.53 14.52 0.99
CA LYS A 100 10.32 14.14 2.40
C LYS A 100 8.84 13.91 2.71
N GLY A 101 7.96 14.71 2.12
CA GLY A 101 6.51 14.60 2.30
C GLY A 101 5.95 13.31 1.70
N ALA A 102 6.45 12.91 0.52
CA ALA A 102 6.04 11.66 -0.13
C ALA A 102 6.28 10.41 0.74
N MET A 103 7.42 10.32 1.44
CA MET A 103 7.73 9.18 2.31
C MET A 103 6.80 9.12 3.54
N VAL A 104 6.55 10.26 4.20
CA VAL A 104 5.65 10.30 5.36
C VAL A 104 4.21 10.04 4.94
N PHE A 105 3.76 10.67 3.86
CA PHE A 105 2.43 10.46 3.30
C PHE A 105 2.20 9.00 2.92
N ASN A 106 3.18 8.35 2.29
CA ASN A 106 3.09 6.93 1.95
C ASN A 106 2.90 6.05 3.19
N ASN A 107 3.64 6.30 4.27
CA ASN A 107 3.47 5.57 5.54
C ASN A 107 2.11 5.87 6.20
N VAL A 108 1.69 7.13 6.24
CA VAL A 108 0.39 7.53 6.81
C VAL A 108 -0.77 6.86 6.06
N VAL A 109 -0.75 6.88 4.73
CA VAL A 109 -1.79 6.24 3.92
C VAL A 109 -1.75 4.72 4.07
N ALA A 110 -0.57 4.11 4.19
CA ALA A 110 -0.44 2.68 4.47
C ALA A 110 -1.03 2.31 5.83
N VAL A 111 -0.75 3.10 6.88
CA VAL A 111 -1.33 2.91 8.21
C VAL A 111 -2.85 3.12 8.17
N LEU A 112 -3.34 4.18 7.52
CA LEU A 112 -4.77 4.42 7.36
C LEU A 112 -5.46 3.29 6.60
N ALA A 113 -4.86 2.77 5.53
CA ALA A 113 -5.38 1.63 4.79
C ALA A 113 -5.37 0.35 5.65
N ALA A 114 -4.33 0.11 6.44
CA ALA A 114 -4.27 -1.02 7.37
C ALA A 114 -5.32 -0.92 8.46
N VAL A 115 -5.53 0.28 9.02
CA VAL A 115 -6.59 0.56 10.00
C VAL A 115 -7.96 0.37 9.35
N LEU A 116 -8.21 0.89 8.15
CA LEU A 116 -9.44 0.68 7.40
C LEU A 116 -9.72 -0.80 7.13
N MET A 117 -8.72 -1.57 6.70
CA MET A 117 -8.85 -3.01 6.47
C MET A 117 -9.10 -3.79 7.77
N THR A 118 -8.46 -3.39 8.87
CA THR A 118 -8.67 -4.00 10.19
C THR A 118 -10.07 -3.70 10.71
N LEU A 119 -10.50 -2.44 10.60
CA LEU A 119 -11.86 -2.02 10.95
C LEU A 119 -12.89 -2.73 10.06
N ALA A 120 -12.60 -2.95 8.77
CA ALA A 120 -13.49 -3.68 7.87
C ALA A 120 -13.84 -5.07 8.42
N TYR A 121 -12.83 -5.77 8.96
CA TYR A 121 -13.02 -7.07 9.62
C TYR A 121 -13.94 -6.97 10.84
N TYR A 122 -13.72 -5.99 11.73
CA TYR A 122 -14.55 -5.79 12.92
C TYR A 122 -16.01 -5.39 12.59
N VAL A 123 -16.21 -4.49 11.61
CA VAL A 123 -17.56 -4.05 11.20
C VAL A 123 -18.29 -5.15 10.40
N ASN A 124 -17.59 -6.20 9.93
CA ASN A 124 -18.12 -7.23 9.02
C ASN A 124 -18.62 -6.65 7.70
N VAL A 125 -17.82 -5.76 7.10
CA VAL A 125 -18.17 -5.08 5.85
C VAL A 125 -17.05 -5.30 4.85
N TYR A 126 -17.18 -6.34 4.03
CA TYR A 126 -16.18 -6.67 3.01
C TYR A 126 -15.94 -5.55 1.96
N PRO A 127 -16.90 -4.68 1.59
CA PRO A 127 -16.61 -3.56 0.69
C PRO A 127 -15.55 -2.60 1.23
N LEU A 128 -15.45 -2.41 2.56
CA LEU A 128 -14.37 -1.58 3.13
C LEU A 128 -12.99 -2.19 2.89
N LEU A 129 -12.87 -3.52 2.82
CA LEU A 129 -11.61 -4.19 2.49
C LEU A 129 -11.20 -3.88 1.05
N ILE A 130 -12.14 -3.90 0.10
CA ILE A 130 -11.91 -3.52 -1.30
C ILE A 130 -11.45 -2.06 -1.40
N VAL A 131 -12.11 -1.16 -0.68
CA VAL A 131 -11.74 0.26 -0.62
C VAL A 131 -10.33 0.44 -0.02
N GLY A 132 -10.02 -0.25 1.08
CA GLY A 132 -8.68 -0.22 1.68
C GLY A 132 -7.58 -0.65 0.71
N ARG A 133 -7.85 -1.65 -0.13
CA ARG A 133 -6.92 -2.11 -1.18
C ARG A 133 -6.79 -1.14 -2.34
N LEU A 134 -7.87 -0.45 -2.73
CA LEU A 134 -7.80 0.63 -3.70
C LEU A 134 -6.89 1.76 -3.17
N VAL A 135 -7.10 2.19 -1.92
CA VAL A 135 -6.35 3.28 -1.29
C VAL A 135 -4.85 2.95 -1.20
N ILE A 136 -4.50 1.73 -0.76
CA ILE A 136 -3.09 1.33 -0.68
C ILE A 136 -2.46 1.19 -2.08
N GLY A 137 -3.22 0.75 -3.10
CA GLY A 137 -2.76 0.70 -4.48
C GLY A 137 -2.47 2.10 -5.04
N ILE A 138 -3.37 3.07 -4.85
CA ILE A 138 -3.18 4.47 -5.25
C ILE A 138 -1.98 5.10 -4.55
N ASN A 139 -1.62 4.60 -3.37
CA ASN A 139 -0.44 5.04 -2.64
C ASN A 139 0.87 4.56 -3.28
N SER A 140 0.93 3.28 -3.65
CA SER A 140 2.12 2.66 -4.23
C SER A 140 2.53 3.20 -5.59
N GLY A 141 1.57 3.70 -6.39
CA GLY A 141 1.87 4.31 -7.68
C GLY A 141 2.61 5.65 -7.60
N LYS A 142 2.62 6.32 -6.44
CA LYS A 142 3.22 7.67 -6.28
C LYS A 142 4.77 7.69 -6.34
N HIS A 143 5.42 6.54 -6.46
CA HIS A 143 6.88 6.43 -6.33
C HIS A 143 7.67 6.54 -7.66
N PHE A 144 7.02 6.61 -8.82
CA PHE A 144 7.71 6.34 -10.10
C PHE A 144 8.33 7.57 -10.83
N HIS A 145 8.34 8.78 -10.27
CA HIS A 145 8.97 9.92 -10.95
C HIS A 145 9.68 10.86 -9.96
N SER A 146 10.80 10.40 -9.41
CA SER A 146 11.78 11.27 -8.74
C SER A 146 13.18 10.68 -8.92
N SER A 147 13.72 10.88 -10.11
CA SER A 147 15.16 10.87 -10.39
C SER A 147 15.45 12.05 -11.28
#